data_AF-A0A7J9WTY0-F1
#
_entry.id   AF-A0A7J9WTY0-F1
#
_cell.length_a   1.000
_cell.length_b   1.000
_cell.length_c   1.000
_cell.angle_alpha   90.00
_cell.angle_beta   90.00
_cell.angle_gamma   90.00
#
_symmetry.space_group_name_H-M   'P 1'
#
loop_
_entity.id
_entity.type
_entity.pdbx_description
1 polymer ?
#
loop_
_entity_poly.entity_id
_entity_poly.type
_entity_poly.pdbx_seq_one_letter_code
_entity_poly.pdbx_strand_id
1 'polypeptide(L)'
;MNFPGGGELFVVLLIILVLFGASRLPKLARSMGQAGKEFKTGLKEGYVEQPVEGPCPFCQTEVPSDSKFCPGCGKSSDDIVVEKARTAAEGKKSA
;
A
#
# COMPACT_ATOMS: atom_id res chain seq x y z
N MET A 1 -28.73 18.90 8.02
CA MET A 1 -28.94 17.45 8.23
C MET A 1 -28.31 17.10 9.58
N ASN A 2 -29.12 16.70 10.56
CA ASN A 2 -28.66 16.35 11.91
C ASN A 2 -27.79 15.09 11.81
N PHE A 3 -26.46 15.25 11.82
CA PHE A 3 -25.55 14.13 11.96
C PHE A 3 -25.84 13.54 13.34
N PRO A 4 -26.32 12.29 13.45
CA PRO A 4 -26.75 11.74 14.72
C PRO A 4 -25.59 11.87 15.71
N GLY A 5 -25.83 12.64 16.76
CA GLY A 5 -24.83 12.91 17.78
C GLY A 5 -24.38 11.59 18.38
N GLY A 6 -23.14 11.52 18.88
CA GLY A 6 -22.51 10.26 19.31
C GLY A 6 -23.35 9.38 20.24
N GLY A 7 -24.36 9.93 20.93
CA GLY A 7 -25.35 9.17 21.69
C GLY A 7 -26.21 8.21 20.86
N GLU A 8 -26.74 8.64 19.71
CA GLU A 8 -27.53 7.77 18.81
C GLU A 8 -26.67 6.63 18.25
N LEU A 9 -25.43 6.94 17.86
CA LEU A 9 -24.47 5.94 17.40
C LEU A 9 -24.14 4.91 18.49
N PHE A 10 -24.04 5.35 19.74
CA PHE A 10 -23.78 4.48 20.89
C PHE A 10 -24.95 3.55 21.20
N VAL A 11 -26.19 4.03 21.11
CA VAL A 11 -27.41 3.20 21.26
C VAL A 11 -27.46 2.12 20.17
N VAL A 12 -27.20 2.49 18.91
CA VAL A 12 -27.16 1.52 17.79
C VAL A 12 -26.05 0.48 18.00
N LEU A 13 -24.85 0.92 18.42
CA LEU A 13 -23.75 0.01 18.74
C LEU A 13 -24.12 -0.97 19.85
N LEU A 14 -24.81 -0.51 20.90
CA LEU A 14 -25.28 -1.35 22.00
C LEU A 14 -26.27 -2.42 21.51
N ILE A 15 -27.23 -2.04 20.67
CA ILE A 15 -28.21 -2.99 20.09
C ILE A 15 -27.49 -4.06 19.26
N ILE A 16 -26.56 -3.66 18.39
CA ILE A 16 -25.76 -4.59 17.58
C ILE A 16 -24.95 -5.52 18.50
N LEU A 17 -24.35 -4.99 19.56
CA LEU A 17 -23.55 -5.78 20.50
C LEU A 17 -24.41 -6.77 21.29
N VAL A 18 -25.66 -6.46 21.59
CA VAL A 18 -26.60 -7.39 22.23
C VAL A 18 -27.05 -8.49 21.25
N LEU A 19 -27.38 -8.15 20.01
CA LEU A 19 -27.84 -9.12 19.00
C LEU A 19 -26.73 -10.07 18.54
N PHE A 20 -25.54 -9.53 18.25
CA PHE A 20 -24.40 -10.31 17.76
C PHE A 20 -23.52 -10.84 18.90
N GLY A 21 -23.60 -10.25 20.09
CA GLY A 21 -22.73 -10.57 21.23
C GLY A 21 -21.36 -9.89 21.16
N ALA A 22 -20.80 -9.59 22.34
CA ALA A 22 -19.49 -8.90 22.48
C ALA A 22 -18.32 -9.63 21.78
N SER A 23 -18.42 -10.94 21.59
CA SER A 23 -17.33 -11.75 21.03
C SER A 23 -17.36 -11.90 19.50
N ARG A 24 -18.49 -11.61 18.82
CA ARG A 24 -18.64 -11.85 17.36
C ARG A 24 -18.12 -10.69 16.52
N LEU A 25 -18.43 -9.45 16.91
CA LEU A 25 -17.89 -8.22 16.30
C LEU A 25 -16.35 -8.24 16.15
N PRO A 26 -15.56 -8.47 17.22
CA PRO A 26 -14.10 -8.48 17.11
C PRO A 26 -13.58 -9.68 16.32
N LYS A 27 -14.29 -10.82 16.34
CA LYS A 27 -13.89 -12.01 15.58
C LYS A 27 -14.04 -11.80 14.08
N LEU A 28 -15.14 -11.17 13.66
CA LEU A 28 -15.38 -10.76 12.26
C LEU A 28 -14.40 -9.66 11.81
N ALA A 29 -14.14 -8.67 12.66
CA ALA A 29 -13.17 -7.62 12.37
C ALA A 29 -11.75 -8.19 12.19
N ARG A 30 -11.35 -9.20 12.97
CA ARG A 30 -10.05 -9.87 12.83
C ARG A 30 -9.95 -10.66 11.52
N SER A 31 -10.94 -11.46 11.16
CA SER A 31 -10.91 -12.21 9.89
C SER A 31 -10.97 -11.29 8.66
N MET A 32 -11.79 -10.24 8.71
CA MET A 32 -11.87 -9.26 7.64
C MET A 32 -10.60 -8.40 7.55
N GLY A 33 -10.00 -8.05 8.69
CA GLY A 33 -8.74 -7.33 8.77
C GLY A 33 -7.56 -8.14 8.24
N GLN A 34 -7.54 -9.46 8.45
CA GLN A 34 -6.56 -10.36 7.83
C GLN A 34 -6.70 -10.37 6.30
N ALA A 35 -7.91 -10.55 5.78
CA ALA A 35 -8.16 -10.49 4.34
C ALA A 35 -7.76 -9.13 3.73
N GLY A 36 -8.09 -8.02 4.40
CA GLY A 36 -7.69 -6.67 3.96
C GLY A 36 -6.17 -6.43 4.07
N LYS A 37 -5.50 -7.03 5.05
CA LYS A 37 -4.04 -6.97 5.20
C LYS A 37 -3.37 -7.71 4.06
N GLU A 38 -3.74 -8.96 3.80
CA GLU A 38 -3.21 -9.73 2.68
C GLU A 38 -3.53 -9.07 1.33
N PHE A 39 -4.70 -8.45 1.18
CA PHE A 39 -5.02 -7.66 -0.01
C PHE A 39 -4.10 -6.44 -0.17
N LYS A 40 -3.82 -5.72 0.91
CA LYS A 40 -2.89 -4.57 0.89
C LYS A 40 -1.43 -4.99 0.67
N THR A 41 -1.03 -6.13 1.22
CA THR A 41 0.28 -6.74 1.00
C THR A 41 0.40 -7.20 -0.46
N GLY A 42 -0.56 -7.95 -0.99
CA GLY A 42 -0.59 -8.40 -2.39
C GLY A 42 -0.65 -7.25 -3.39
N LEU A 43 -1.34 -6.15 -3.06
CA LEU A 43 -1.26 -4.92 -3.84
C LEU A 43 0.16 -4.36 -3.82
N LYS A 44 0.76 -4.18 -2.65
CA LYS A 44 2.17 -3.73 -2.54
C LYS A 44 3.11 -4.67 -3.28
N GLU A 45 3.00 -5.98 -3.10
CA GLU A 45 3.76 -7.03 -3.79
C GLU A 45 3.62 -6.96 -5.31
N GLY A 46 2.42 -6.68 -5.81
CA GLY A 46 2.18 -6.39 -7.23
C GLY A 46 2.85 -5.09 -7.73
N TYR A 47 3.24 -4.21 -6.81
CA TYR A 47 4.02 -2.99 -7.05
C TYR A 47 5.49 -3.10 -6.58
N VAL A 48 5.96 -4.27 -6.12
CA VAL A 48 7.12 -4.37 -5.23
C VAL A 48 8.37 -4.84 -5.95
N GLU A 49 9.43 -4.10 -5.60
CA GLU A 49 10.77 -4.60 -5.30
C GLU A 49 11.46 -5.33 -6.43
N GLN A 50 11.88 -4.54 -7.41
CA GLN A 50 13.32 -4.56 -7.67
C GLN A 50 13.96 -3.60 -6.65
N PRO A 51 14.91 -4.03 -5.80
CA PRO A 51 15.70 -3.10 -5.02
C PRO A 51 16.27 -2.03 -5.96
N VAL A 52 15.95 -0.76 -5.67
CA VAL A 52 16.52 0.40 -6.40
C VAL A 52 17.92 0.66 -5.86
N GLU A 53 18.76 -0.36 -5.90
CA GLU A 53 20.18 -0.23 -5.64
C GLU A 53 20.86 -0.15 -7.00
N GLY A 54 21.55 0.96 -7.24
CA GLY A 54 22.30 1.21 -8.46
C GLY A 54 22.17 2.64 -9.01
N PRO A 55 23.01 2.99 -9.99
CA PRO A 55 23.02 4.32 -10.62
C PRO A 55 21.67 4.62 -11.29
N CYS A 56 21.09 5.81 -11.04
CA CYS A 56 19.82 6.19 -11.65
C CYS A 56 19.95 6.28 -13.19
N PRO A 57 19.07 5.62 -13.98
CA PRO A 57 19.11 5.68 -15.45
C PRO A 57 18.81 7.08 -16.03
N PHE A 58 18.28 8.00 -15.21
CA PHE A 58 17.97 9.39 -15.60
C PHE A 58 19.08 10.40 -15.30
N CYS A 59 19.91 10.14 -14.27
CA CYS A 59 20.80 11.17 -13.69
C CYS A 59 22.18 10.64 -13.28
N GLN A 60 22.42 9.33 -13.39
CA GLN A 60 23.63 8.61 -13.00
C GLN A 60 24.11 8.75 -11.53
N THR A 61 23.44 9.53 -10.68
CA THR A 61 23.66 9.59 -9.22
C THR A 61 23.26 8.28 -8.54
N GLU A 62 24.01 7.90 -7.51
CA GLU A 62 23.75 6.73 -6.68
C GLU A 62 22.52 6.98 -5.80
N VAL A 63 21.49 6.14 -5.92
CA VAL A 63 20.27 6.25 -5.12
C VAL A 63 20.39 5.32 -3.91
N PRO A 64 20.41 5.85 -2.68
CA PRO A 64 20.47 5.02 -1.49
C PRO A 64 19.11 4.38 -1.18
N SER A 65 19.16 3.19 -0.55
CA SER A 65 18.02 2.30 -0.33
C SER A 65 16.88 2.89 0.52
N ASP A 66 17.12 3.98 1.25
CA ASP A 66 16.14 4.59 2.17
C ASP A 66 15.46 5.85 1.63
N SER A 67 15.89 6.40 0.49
CA SER A 67 15.30 7.64 -0.03
C SER A 67 14.13 7.39 -0.98
N LYS A 68 12.94 7.87 -0.60
CA LYS A 68 11.72 7.91 -1.46
C LYS A 68 11.90 8.71 -2.75
N PHE A 69 12.96 9.50 -2.87
CA PHE A 69 13.23 10.38 -4.00
C PHE A 69 14.72 10.38 -4.34
N CYS A 70 15.05 10.40 -5.63
CA CYS A 70 16.43 10.51 -6.09
C CYS A 70 16.98 11.94 -5.86
N PRO A 71 18.16 12.11 -5.24
CA PRO A 71 18.73 13.42 -4.93
C PRO A 71 19.19 14.22 -6.16
N GLY A 72 19.41 13.57 -7.29
CA GLY A 72 19.84 14.24 -8.53
C GLY A 72 18.71 14.85 -9.36
N CYS A 73 17.55 14.17 -9.44
CA CYS A 73 16.46 14.55 -10.35
C CYS A 73 15.07 14.67 -9.71
N GLY A 74 14.93 14.37 -8.40
CA GLY A 74 13.67 14.52 -7.66
C GLY A 74 12.56 13.52 -8.02
N LYS A 75 12.86 12.50 -8.84
CA LYS A 75 11.91 11.43 -9.18
C LYS A 75 11.71 10.47 -8.01
N SER A 76 10.48 9.98 -7.85
CA SER A 76 10.14 9.05 -6.77
C SER A 76 10.79 7.69 -7.02
N SER A 77 11.06 6.95 -5.93
CA SER A 77 11.53 5.57 -5.98
C SER A 77 10.62 4.69 -6.86
N ASP A 78 9.31 4.93 -6.83
CA ASP A 78 8.31 4.18 -7.60
C ASP A 78 8.41 4.46 -9.11
N ASP A 79 8.62 5.72 -9.52
CA ASP A 79 8.85 6.08 -10.93
C ASP A 79 10.13 5.44 -11.49
N ILE A 80 11.18 5.37 -10.66
CA ILE A 80 12.48 4.81 -11.06
C ILE A 80 12.38 3.29 -11.25
N VAL A 81 11.64 2.57 -10.40
CA VAL A 81 11.38 1.13 -10.56
C VAL A 81 10.62 0.84 -11.84
N VAL A 82 9.55 1.60 -12.10
CA VAL A 82 8.70 1.41 -13.29
C VAL A 82 9.49 1.63 -14.57
N GLU A 83 10.35 2.67 -14.62
CA GLU A 83 11.14 2.92 -15.82
C GLU A 83 12.33 1.95 -15.98
N LYS A 84 12.94 1.52 -14.86
CA LYS A 84 13.97 0.46 -14.89
C LYS A 84 13.39 -0.86 -15.41
N ALA A 85 12.14 -1.18 -15.07
CA ALA A 85 11.42 -2.33 -15.61
C ALA A 85 11.10 -2.18 -17.12
N ARG A 86 10.77 -0.96 -17.57
CA ARG A 86 10.53 -0.67 -19.00
C ARG A 86 11.80 -0.79 -19.85
N THR A 87 12.90 -0.17 -19.41
CA THR A 87 14.19 -0.22 -20.13
C THR A 87 14.79 -1.63 -20.18
N ALA A 88 14.51 -2.49 -19.19
CA ALA A 88 14.88 -3.90 -19.22
C ALA A 88 14.01 -4.76 -20.17
N ALA A 89 12.76 -4.39 -20.41
CA ALA A 89 11.85 -5.10 -21.30
C ALA A 89 12.09 -4.78 -22.78
N GLU A 90 12.48 -3.54 -23.11
CA GLU A 90 12.73 -3.13 -24.50
C GLU A 90 14.02 -3.73 -25.09
N GLY A 91 15.01 -4.08 -24.26
CA GLY A 91 16.26 -4.70 -24.70
C GLY A 91 16.15 -6.16 -25.21
N LYS A 92 15.01 -6.84 -24.99
CA LYS A 92 14.80 -8.25 -25.41
C LYS A 92 14.05 -8.43 -26.72
N LYS A 93 13.61 -7.34 -27.38
CA LYS A 93 12.83 -7.41 -28.64
C LYS A 93 13.68 -7.24 -29.92
N SER A 94 14.99 -7.01 -29.79
CA SER A 94 15.92 -6.80 -30.93
C SER A 94 17.03 -7.84 -31.03
N ALA A 95 16.87 -9.03 -30.43
CA ALA A 95 17.74 -10.18 -30.64
C ALA A 95 16.93 -11.38 -31.13
#